data_AF-L1J144-F1
#
_entry.id   AF-L1J144-F1
#
_cell.length_a   1.000
_cell.length_b   1.000
_cell.length_c   1.000
_cell.angle_alpha   90.00
_cell.angle_beta   90.00
_cell.angle_gamma   90.00
#
_symmetry.space_group_name_H-M   'P 1'
#
loop_
_entity.id
_entity.type
_entity.pdbx_description
1 polymer ?
#
loop_
_entity_poly.entity_id
_entity_poly.type
_entity_poly.pdbx_seq_one_letter_code
_entity_poly.pdbx_strand_id
1 'polypeptide(L)'
;MLPINCQEFQDLSGALNKPDDVPVPDNEQEQELDTNLPTCQMDGDSSSTEEQEDTSERKQTSKLTLAEKLSIIRSHESPDCLYKTHESLARAFGKSRSAISKLLRPENVYKLKLMEASGVKLTVKRAVRQIPQFEVAVRTFVLGLEGKAQRRLRVQAFAKELAGRLGIDNFSGGRGWYNGFMKRHGLGVGNHEG
;
A
#
# COMPACT_ATOMS: atom_id res chain seq x y z
N MET A 1 9.96 -37.88 19.70
CA MET A 1 9.85 -37.43 18.29
C MET A 1 8.65 -38.11 17.68
N LEU A 2 7.61 -37.36 17.31
CA LEU A 2 6.45 -37.87 16.60
C LEU A 2 6.33 -37.10 15.27
N PRO A 3 6.08 -37.77 14.14
CA PRO A 3 5.91 -37.09 12.86
C PRO A 3 4.51 -36.47 12.78
N ILE A 4 4.45 -35.19 12.36
CA ILE A 4 3.19 -34.52 12.03
C ILE A 4 2.79 -34.98 10.63
N ASN A 5 1.63 -35.63 10.56
CA ASN A 5 0.99 -36.13 9.35
C ASN A 5 0.34 -34.95 8.60
N CYS A 6 0.79 -34.70 7.37
CA CYS A 6 0.28 -33.65 6.49
C CYS A 6 -0.59 -34.29 5.41
N GLN A 7 -1.84 -34.62 5.74
CA GLN A 7 -2.78 -35.20 4.78
C GLN A 7 -4.22 -34.91 5.20
N GLU A 8 -4.67 -33.67 4.99
CA GLU A 8 -6.08 -33.32 4.81
C GLU A 8 -6.14 -31.89 4.27
N PHE A 9 -7.21 -31.56 3.54
CA PHE A 9 -7.40 -30.40 2.64
C PHE A 9 -7.04 -30.64 1.17
N GLN A 10 -7.58 -31.70 0.60
CA GLN A 10 -8.12 -31.66 -0.75
C GLN A 10 -9.63 -31.79 -0.61
N ASP A 11 -10.37 -30.71 -0.85
CA ASP A 11 -11.71 -30.70 -1.42
C ASP A 11 -12.18 -29.26 -1.51
N LEU A 12 -12.54 -28.85 -2.74
CA LEU A 12 -13.33 -27.68 -3.18
C LEU A 12 -12.81 -27.18 -4.54
N SER A 13 -12.77 -28.10 -5.52
CA SER A 13 -12.83 -27.76 -6.94
C SER A 13 -14.18 -28.21 -7.47
N GLY A 14 -15.08 -27.28 -7.77
CA GLY A 14 -16.34 -27.61 -8.42
C GLY A 14 -17.38 -26.51 -8.35
N ALA A 15 -17.38 -25.63 -9.35
CA ALA A 15 -18.60 -25.15 -10.02
C ALA A 15 -18.21 -24.05 -11.03
N LEU A 16 -17.97 -24.52 -12.24
CA LEU A 16 -18.02 -23.79 -13.48
C LEU A 16 -19.47 -23.29 -13.70
N ASN A 17 -19.71 -21.99 -13.77
CA ASN A 17 -20.93 -21.44 -14.37
C ASN A 17 -20.56 -20.37 -15.38
N LYS A 18 -21.05 -20.57 -16.60
CA LYS A 18 -20.88 -19.74 -17.79
C LYS A 18 -21.72 -18.46 -17.66
N PRO A 19 -21.32 -17.35 -18.32
CA PRO A 19 -22.14 -16.15 -18.40
C PRO A 19 -23.29 -16.34 -19.40
N ASP A 20 -24.51 -16.08 -18.94
CA ASP A 20 -25.69 -15.95 -19.80
C ASP A 20 -25.68 -14.61 -20.55
N ASP A 21 -26.04 -14.71 -21.83
CA ASP A 21 -26.40 -13.64 -22.75
C ASP A 21 -27.29 -12.57 -22.11
N VAL A 22 -26.83 -11.31 -22.12
CA VAL A 22 -27.67 -10.16 -21.85
C VAL A 22 -27.96 -9.47 -23.19
N PRO A 23 -29.24 -9.36 -23.61
CA PRO A 23 -29.60 -8.70 -24.85
C PRO A 23 -29.41 -7.18 -24.74
N VAL A 24 -28.82 -6.62 -25.80
CA VAL A 24 -28.69 -5.19 -26.09
C VAL A 24 -30.05 -4.66 -26.53
N PRO A 25 -30.61 -3.61 -25.89
CA PRO A 25 -31.64 -2.80 -26.50
C PRO A 25 -31.02 -1.61 -27.24
N ASP A 26 -31.27 -1.58 -28.55
CA ASP A 26 -31.20 -0.38 -29.37
C ASP A 26 -32.13 0.69 -28.78
N ASN A 27 -31.59 1.89 -28.53
CA ASN A 27 -32.42 3.08 -28.37
C ASN A 27 -31.72 4.26 -29.06
N GLU A 28 -32.00 4.35 -30.36
CA GLU A 28 -31.86 5.56 -31.15
C GLU A 28 -32.93 6.56 -30.69
N GLN A 29 -32.51 7.61 -29.99
CA GLN A 29 -33.24 8.88 -30.02
C GLN A 29 -32.25 10.03 -30.14
N GLU A 30 -32.07 10.44 -31.39
CA GLU A 30 -31.62 11.75 -31.80
C GLU A 30 -32.56 12.80 -31.20
N GLN A 31 -32.00 13.78 -30.48
CA GLN A 31 -32.58 15.12 -30.39
C GLN A 31 -31.45 16.13 -30.44
N GLU A 32 -31.34 16.72 -31.62
CA GLU A 32 -30.67 17.98 -31.88
C GLU A 32 -31.29 19.07 -30.99
N LEU A 33 -30.46 19.85 -30.31
CA LEU A 33 -30.83 21.22 -29.98
C LEU A 33 -29.60 22.13 -30.11
N ASP A 34 -29.60 22.86 -31.21
CA ASP A 34 -28.81 24.06 -31.46
C ASP A 34 -28.98 25.06 -30.33
N THR A 35 -27.86 25.49 -29.74
CA THR A 35 -27.71 26.89 -29.31
C THR A 35 -26.26 27.32 -29.49
N ASN A 36 -26.09 28.21 -30.47
CA ASN A 36 -24.89 28.97 -30.77
C ASN A 36 -24.53 29.99 -29.68
N LEU A 37 -23.23 30.05 -29.33
CA LEU A 37 -22.36 31.20 -28.96
C LEU A 37 -22.79 32.21 -27.85
N PRO A 38 -21.87 32.89 -27.11
CA PRO A 38 -20.62 33.47 -27.63
C PRO A 38 -19.35 33.36 -26.76
N THR A 39 -18.23 33.42 -27.48
CA THR A 39 -16.91 33.89 -27.06
C THR A 39 -16.96 35.10 -26.13
N CYS A 40 -16.17 35.08 -25.05
CA CYS A 40 -15.67 36.28 -24.39
C CYS A 40 -14.16 36.11 -24.15
N GLN A 41 -13.38 36.54 -25.14
CA GLN A 41 -12.01 36.99 -24.92
C GLN A 41 -12.07 38.24 -24.06
N MET A 42 -11.33 38.24 -22.96
CA MET A 42 -10.99 39.44 -22.22
C MET A 42 -9.47 39.49 -22.15
N ASP A 43 -8.88 40.21 -23.10
CA ASP A 43 -7.54 40.75 -22.97
C ASP A 43 -7.62 41.91 -21.96
N GLY A 44 -7.08 41.67 -20.77
CA GLY A 44 -7.03 42.63 -19.67
C GLY A 44 -5.60 42.85 -19.24
N ASP A 45 -4.92 43.76 -19.94
CA ASP A 45 -3.68 44.41 -19.53
C ASP A 45 -3.99 45.34 -18.34
N SER A 46 -3.35 45.11 -17.19
CA SER A 46 -3.03 46.17 -16.22
C SER A 46 -2.11 45.67 -15.10
N SER A 47 -0.86 46.09 -15.25
CA SER A 47 -0.07 46.85 -14.27
C SER A 47 0.07 46.33 -12.84
N SER A 48 1.32 45.99 -12.55
CA SER A 48 2.02 45.81 -11.28
C SER A 48 1.38 46.47 -10.05
N THR A 49 1.16 45.64 -9.02
CA THR A 49 1.53 45.99 -7.64
C THR A 49 2.43 44.88 -7.11
N GLU A 50 3.61 45.29 -6.71
CA GLU A 50 4.68 44.48 -6.14
C GLU A 50 4.34 44.11 -4.68
N GLU A 51 5.03 43.07 -4.21
CA GLU A 51 5.15 42.66 -2.80
C GLU A 51 4.00 41.82 -2.21
N GLN A 52 3.89 40.58 -2.70
CA GLN A 52 3.75 39.47 -1.77
C GLN A 52 4.98 38.58 -1.90
N GLU A 53 5.87 38.70 -0.91
CA GLU A 53 6.92 37.75 -0.60
C GLU A 53 6.25 36.43 -0.18
N ASP A 54 5.74 35.68 -1.17
CA ASP A 54 5.39 34.28 -0.99
C ASP A 54 6.71 33.54 -0.81
N THR A 55 7.17 33.51 0.43
CA THR A 55 8.07 32.49 0.96
C THR A 55 7.34 31.15 0.85
N SER A 56 7.17 30.70 -0.39
CA SER A 56 6.88 29.32 -0.74
C SER A 56 8.14 28.54 -0.38
N GLU A 57 8.35 28.36 0.92
CA GLU A 57 9.10 27.25 1.46
C GLU A 57 8.49 26.03 0.79
N ARG A 58 9.13 25.57 -0.28
CA ARG A 58 8.85 24.28 -0.90
C ARG A 58 9.12 23.25 0.19
N LYS A 59 8.10 22.99 1.02
CA LYS A 59 8.10 21.94 2.03
C LYS A 59 8.49 20.68 1.30
N GLN A 60 9.75 20.28 1.46
CA GLN A 60 10.23 19.04 0.88
C GLN A 60 9.26 17.96 1.34
N THR A 61 8.53 17.37 0.41
CA THR A 61 7.47 16.42 0.73
C THR A 61 8.13 15.11 1.16
N SER A 62 8.55 15.07 2.43
CA SER A 62 9.12 13.90 3.06
C SER A 62 8.19 12.71 2.86
N LYS A 63 8.73 11.53 2.58
CA LYS A 63 7.91 10.33 2.41
C LYS A 63 7.34 9.93 3.77
N LEU A 64 6.02 9.79 3.83
CA LEU A 64 5.33 9.28 5.02
C LEU A 64 5.82 7.86 5.36
N THR A 65 6.10 7.65 6.63
CA THR A 65 6.29 6.35 7.27
C THR A 65 4.99 5.57 7.33
N LEU A 66 5.05 4.26 7.55
CA LEU A 66 3.87 3.43 7.78
C LEU A 66 3.08 3.93 9.01
N ALA A 67 3.77 4.36 10.07
CA ALA A 67 3.16 4.96 11.26
C ALA A 67 2.27 6.15 10.92
N GLU A 68 2.80 7.12 10.18
CA GLU A 68 2.08 8.34 9.81
C GLU A 68 0.89 8.01 8.91
N LYS A 69 1.05 7.10 7.94
CA LYS A 69 -0.05 6.68 7.06
C LYS A 69 -1.19 6.04 7.85
N LEU A 70 -0.88 5.18 8.82
CA LEU A 70 -1.88 4.56 9.69
C LEU A 70 -2.51 5.57 10.66
N SER A 71 -1.77 6.59 11.08
CA SER A 71 -2.32 7.69 11.88
C SER A 71 -3.35 8.51 11.08
N ILE A 72 -3.05 8.82 9.81
CA ILE A 72 -3.99 9.48 8.88
C ILE A 72 -5.27 8.64 8.74
N ILE A 73 -5.13 7.33 8.52
CA ILE A 73 -6.28 6.42 8.37
C ILE A 73 -7.12 6.40 9.65
N ARG A 74 -6.51 6.22 10.82
CA ARG A 74 -7.22 6.21 12.12
C ARG A 74 -7.93 7.54 12.38
N SER A 75 -7.30 8.66 12.05
CA SER A 75 -7.89 9.99 12.20
C SER A 75 -9.10 10.18 11.29
N HIS A 76 -9.04 9.67 10.06
CA HIS A 76 -10.15 9.74 9.11
C HIS A 76 -11.32 8.81 9.48
N GLU A 77 -11.03 7.60 9.98
CA GLU A 77 -12.04 6.61 10.38
C GLU A 77 -12.69 6.92 11.74
N SER A 78 -12.06 7.74 12.58
CA SER A 78 -12.56 8.04 13.92
C SER A 78 -13.78 8.99 13.90
N PRO A 79 -14.88 8.62 14.57
CA PRO A 79 -16.10 9.44 14.59
C PRO A 79 -15.93 10.77 15.35
N ASP A 80 -14.94 10.88 16.23
CA ASP A 80 -14.77 12.02 17.16
C ASP A 80 -13.56 12.91 16.83
N CYS A 81 -12.94 12.70 15.67
CA CYS A 81 -11.70 13.36 15.29
C CYS A 81 -11.91 14.75 14.65
N LEU A 82 -11.09 15.74 15.03
CA LEU A 82 -11.03 17.07 14.42
C LEU A 82 -10.53 17.05 12.95
N TYR A 83 -9.95 15.93 12.50
CA TYR A 83 -9.32 15.76 11.19
C TYR A 83 -10.12 14.84 10.25
N LYS A 84 -11.43 15.08 10.09
CA LYS A 84 -12.26 14.31 9.15
C LYS A 84 -12.03 14.69 7.69
N THR A 85 -11.74 15.96 7.43
CA THR A 85 -11.64 16.44 6.04
C THR A 85 -10.26 16.16 5.47
N HIS A 86 -10.19 15.85 4.18
CA HIS A 86 -8.90 15.68 3.49
C HIS A 86 -8.02 16.93 3.59
N GLU A 87 -8.61 18.12 3.71
CA GLU A 87 -7.88 19.38 3.84
C GLU A 87 -7.21 19.52 5.21
N SER A 88 -7.93 19.18 6.29
CA SER A 88 -7.37 19.20 7.65
C SER A 88 -6.20 18.23 7.79
N LEU A 89 -6.31 17.02 7.25
CA LEU A 89 -5.25 16.01 7.21
C LEU A 89 -4.07 16.46 6.33
N ALA A 90 -4.35 17.07 5.18
CA ALA A 90 -3.32 17.61 4.30
C ALA A 90 -2.47 18.66 5.01
N ARG A 91 -3.11 19.58 5.74
CA ARG A 91 -2.44 20.61 6.54
C ARG A 91 -1.63 20.00 7.69
N ALA A 92 -2.24 19.09 8.46
CA ALA A 92 -1.60 18.46 9.62
C ALA A 92 -0.34 17.65 9.25
N PHE A 93 -0.37 16.92 8.13
CA PHE A 93 0.74 16.05 7.71
C PHE A 93 1.65 16.68 6.64
N GLY A 94 1.44 17.96 6.29
CA GLY A 94 2.21 18.65 5.26
C GLY A 94 2.19 17.95 3.90
N LYS A 95 0.99 17.52 3.46
CA LYS A 95 0.76 16.84 2.18
C LYS A 95 -0.29 17.57 1.36
N SER A 96 -0.36 17.27 0.07
CA SER A 96 -1.45 17.75 -0.77
C SER A 96 -2.74 16.98 -0.48
N ARG A 97 -3.89 17.63 -0.68
CA ARG A 97 -5.22 17.00 -0.58
C ARG A 97 -5.32 15.75 -1.47
N SER A 98 -4.73 15.82 -2.67
CA SER A 98 -4.69 14.69 -3.62
C SER A 98 -3.86 13.51 -3.10
N ALA A 99 -2.78 13.76 -2.34
CA ALA A 99 -1.99 12.68 -1.74
C ALA A 99 -2.76 12.00 -0.59
N ILE A 100 -3.46 12.78 0.24
CA ILE A 100 -4.36 12.24 1.29
C ILE A 100 -5.46 11.40 0.66
N SER A 101 -6.15 11.93 -0.35
CA SER A 101 -7.22 11.21 -1.07
C SER A 101 -6.71 9.88 -1.68
N LYS A 102 -5.53 9.88 -2.31
CA LYS A 102 -4.92 8.64 -2.83
C LYS A 102 -4.61 7.64 -1.71
N LEU A 103 -4.10 8.10 -0.57
CA LEU A 103 -3.77 7.25 0.58
C LEU A 103 -5.01 6.59 1.19
N LEU A 104 -6.12 7.34 1.26
CA LEU A 104 -7.39 6.90 1.86
C LEU A 104 -8.27 6.03 0.93
N ARG A 105 -7.80 5.72 -0.29
CA ARG A 105 -8.51 4.75 -1.15
C ARG A 105 -8.61 3.38 -0.47
N PRO A 106 -9.75 2.68 -0.55
CA PRO A 106 -9.96 1.40 0.15
C PRO A 106 -8.83 0.38 -0.06
N GLU A 107 -8.35 0.22 -1.29
CA GLU A 107 -7.28 -0.71 -1.65
C GLU A 107 -5.95 -0.36 -0.97
N ASN A 108 -5.67 0.94 -0.80
CA ASN A 108 -4.44 1.39 -0.15
C ASN A 108 -4.54 1.27 1.37
N VAL A 109 -5.71 1.59 1.95
CA VAL A 109 -6.01 1.36 3.37
C VAL A 109 -5.84 -0.12 3.72
N TYR A 110 -6.45 -0.99 2.93
CA TYR A 110 -6.33 -2.44 3.09
C TYR A 110 -4.87 -2.89 3.08
N LYS A 111 -4.09 -2.48 2.06
CA LYS A 111 -2.66 -2.82 1.97
C LYS A 111 -1.85 -2.33 3.17
N LEU A 112 -2.13 -1.12 3.67
CA LEU A 112 -1.40 -0.54 4.80
C LEU A 112 -1.70 -1.27 6.11
N LYS A 113 -2.98 -1.57 6.39
CA LYS A 113 -3.39 -2.39 7.55
C LYS A 113 -2.79 -3.79 7.50
N LEU A 114 -2.71 -4.36 6.30
CA LEU A 114 -2.13 -5.68 6.07
C LEU A 114 -0.60 -5.73 6.24
N MET A 115 0.09 -4.64 5.88
CA MET A 115 1.52 -4.47 6.19
C MET A 115 1.78 -4.35 7.71
N GLU A 116 0.90 -3.66 8.43
CA GLU A 116 0.98 -3.59 9.90
C GLU A 116 0.77 -4.98 10.51
N ALA A 117 -0.27 -5.70 10.08
CA ALA A 117 -0.59 -7.04 10.56
C ALA A 117 0.53 -8.07 10.28
N SER A 118 1.31 -7.90 9.20
CA SER A 118 2.45 -8.78 8.90
C SER A 118 3.70 -8.50 9.75
N GLY A 119 3.64 -7.49 10.63
CA GLY A 119 4.72 -7.15 11.56
C GLY A 119 5.86 -6.37 10.89
N VAL A 120 5.57 -5.60 9.85
CA VAL A 120 6.52 -4.64 9.26
C VAL A 120 6.71 -3.46 10.22
N LYS A 121 7.95 -3.00 10.37
CA LYS A 121 8.27 -1.81 11.17
C LYS A 121 7.50 -0.58 10.68
N LEU A 122 6.95 0.16 11.63
CA LEU A 122 6.20 1.39 11.38
C LEU A 122 7.06 2.52 10.76
N THR A 123 8.38 2.46 10.89
CA THR A 123 9.32 3.43 10.31
C THR A 123 9.53 3.26 8.79
N VAL A 124 9.01 2.17 8.20
CA VAL A 124 9.17 1.89 6.77
C VAL A 124 8.37 2.90 5.93
N LYS A 125 9.07 3.62 5.04
CA LYS A 125 8.46 4.67 4.18
C LYS A 125 7.86 4.13 2.87
N ARG A 126 8.42 3.06 2.32
CA ARG A 126 7.99 2.48 1.03
C ARG A 126 7.20 1.19 1.24
N ALA A 127 6.03 1.10 0.61
CA ALA A 127 5.32 -0.16 0.48
C ALA A 127 6.09 -1.06 -0.49
N VAL A 128 6.38 -2.29 -0.07
CA VAL A 128 6.86 -3.36 -0.96
C VAL A 128 5.62 -4.15 -1.37
N ARG A 129 5.60 -4.72 -2.59
CA ARG A 129 4.55 -5.66 -2.98
C ARG A 129 4.69 -6.91 -2.10
N GLN A 130 3.93 -6.95 -1.01
CA GLN A 130 3.97 -8.01 -0.02
C GLN A 130 2.82 -8.97 -0.26
N ILE A 131 3.14 -10.26 -0.19
CA ILE A 131 2.14 -11.31 -0.04
C ILE A 131 2.05 -11.56 1.47
N PRO A 132 0.94 -11.20 2.12
CA PRO A 132 0.90 -11.09 3.59
C PRO A 132 1.15 -12.43 4.27
N GLN A 133 0.49 -13.49 3.79
CA GLN A 133 0.69 -14.86 4.27
C GLN A 133 2.15 -15.31 4.11
N PHE A 134 2.81 -14.91 3.04
CA PHE A 134 4.23 -15.19 2.81
C PHE A 134 5.10 -14.47 3.84
N GLU A 135 4.92 -13.16 4.01
CA GLU A 135 5.69 -12.35 4.96
C GLU A 135 5.50 -12.85 6.40
N VAL A 136 4.26 -13.15 6.81
CA VAL A 136 3.93 -13.68 8.14
C VAL A 136 4.62 -15.03 8.38
N ALA A 137 4.49 -15.98 7.46
CA ALA A 137 5.08 -17.31 7.63
C ALA A 137 6.61 -17.27 7.68
N VAL A 138 7.26 -16.47 6.82
CA VAL A 138 8.72 -16.28 6.87
C VAL A 138 9.14 -15.63 8.18
N ARG A 139 8.40 -14.62 8.67
CA ARG A 139 8.69 -13.97 9.96
C ARG A 139 8.61 -14.96 11.12
N THR A 140 7.54 -15.74 11.19
CA THR A 140 7.37 -16.79 12.22
C THR A 140 8.51 -17.79 12.18
N PHE A 141 8.90 -18.25 10.98
CA PHE A 141 10.04 -19.14 10.81
C PHE A 141 11.35 -18.51 11.31
N VAL A 142 11.61 -17.25 10.98
CA VAL A 142 12.83 -16.52 11.36
C VAL A 142 12.93 -16.32 12.88
N LEU A 143 11.82 -16.06 13.56
CA LEU A 143 11.76 -15.97 15.03
C LEU A 143 12.09 -17.32 15.69
N GLY A 144 11.68 -18.44 15.09
CA GLY A 144 12.06 -19.77 15.53
C GLY A 144 13.53 -20.16 15.28
N LEU A 145 14.33 -19.29 14.66
CA LEU A 145 15.74 -19.53 14.31
C LEU A 145 16.76 -18.71 15.12
N GLU A 146 16.36 -18.02 16.18
CA GLU A 146 17.29 -17.23 17.00
C GLU A 146 18.48 -18.06 17.50
N GLY A 147 19.69 -17.48 17.39
CA GLY A 147 20.94 -18.13 17.79
C GLY A 147 21.43 -19.27 16.89
N LYS A 148 20.71 -19.66 15.84
CA LYS A 148 21.08 -20.82 15.01
C LYS A 148 22.11 -20.45 13.92
N ALA A 149 23.09 -21.33 13.74
CA ALA A 149 24.04 -21.25 12.64
C ALA A 149 23.32 -21.22 11.27
N GLN A 150 23.96 -20.59 10.29
CA GLN A 150 23.48 -20.52 8.90
C GLN A 150 22.05 -19.95 8.73
N ARG A 151 21.59 -19.10 9.65
CA ARG A 151 20.26 -18.45 9.62
C ARG A 151 19.86 -17.96 8.23
N ARG A 152 20.75 -17.24 7.53
CA ARG A 152 20.50 -16.73 6.18
C ARG A 152 20.11 -17.83 5.20
N LEU A 153 20.91 -18.91 5.12
CA LEU A 153 20.66 -20.00 4.17
C LEU A 153 19.33 -20.70 4.46
N ARG A 154 19.03 -20.93 5.75
CA ARG A 154 17.77 -21.56 6.17
C ARG A 154 16.55 -20.71 5.82
N VAL A 155 16.63 -19.40 6.06
CA VAL A 155 15.56 -18.46 5.72
C VAL A 155 15.35 -18.38 4.20
N GLN A 156 16.43 -18.33 3.42
CA GLN A 156 16.33 -18.30 1.96
C GLN A 156 15.74 -19.60 1.40
N ALA A 157 16.14 -20.76 1.94
CA ALA A 157 15.60 -22.06 1.54
C ALA A 157 14.09 -22.14 1.86
N PHE A 158 13.70 -21.82 3.10
CA PHE A 158 12.30 -21.82 3.51
C PHE A 158 11.46 -20.84 2.67
N ALA A 159 11.98 -19.64 2.39
CA ALA A 159 11.28 -18.65 1.59
C ALA A 159 11.08 -19.11 0.14
N LYS A 160 12.05 -19.79 -0.46
CA LYS A 160 11.91 -20.35 -1.81
C LYS A 160 10.87 -21.47 -1.86
N GLU A 161 10.92 -22.37 -0.88
CA GLU A 161 9.95 -23.44 -0.76
C GLU A 161 8.53 -22.89 -0.59
N LEU A 162 8.36 -21.94 0.32
CA LEU A 162 7.08 -21.29 0.56
C LEU A 162 6.58 -20.52 -0.67
N ALA A 163 7.48 -19.86 -1.41
CA ALA A 163 7.13 -19.19 -2.66
C ALA A 163 6.58 -20.17 -3.69
N GLY A 164 7.20 -21.35 -3.84
CA GLY A 164 6.68 -22.42 -4.71
C GLY A 164 5.29 -22.89 -4.29
N ARG A 165 5.05 -23.10 -2.99
CA ARG A 165 3.73 -23.51 -2.47
C ARG A 165 2.64 -22.47 -2.69
N LEU A 166 2.99 -21.18 -2.70
CA LEU A 166 2.05 -20.07 -2.89
C LEU A 166 1.92 -19.64 -4.36
N GLY A 167 2.53 -20.36 -5.31
CA GLY A 167 2.51 -19.99 -6.73
C GLY A 167 3.21 -18.66 -7.03
N ILE A 168 4.20 -18.28 -6.22
CA ILE A 168 5.00 -17.06 -6.45
C ILE A 168 6.13 -17.42 -7.40
N ASP A 169 5.86 -17.26 -8.69
CA ASP A 169 6.84 -17.54 -9.73
C ASP A 169 8.05 -16.60 -9.68
N ASN A 170 9.21 -17.11 -10.08
CA ASN A 170 10.47 -16.35 -10.19
C ASN A 170 10.97 -15.72 -8.87
N PHE A 171 10.53 -16.23 -7.72
CA PHE A 171 11.05 -15.76 -6.44
C PHE A 171 12.52 -16.20 -6.24
N SER A 172 13.45 -15.24 -6.34
CA SER A 172 14.89 -15.53 -6.26
C SER A 172 15.41 -15.78 -4.84
N GLY A 173 14.73 -15.26 -3.81
CA GLY A 173 15.18 -15.33 -2.41
C GLY A 173 16.60 -14.81 -2.19
N GLY A 174 17.11 -13.91 -3.05
CA GLY A 174 18.50 -13.46 -3.05
C GLY A 174 18.92 -12.67 -1.81
N ARG A 175 20.22 -12.32 -1.73
CA ARG A 175 20.79 -11.58 -0.59
C ARG A 175 20.09 -10.23 -0.35
N GLY A 176 19.72 -9.53 -1.43
CA GLY A 176 19.00 -8.25 -1.34
C GLY A 176 17.62 -8.39 -0.73
N TRP A 177 16.86 -9.43 -1.13
CA TRP A 177 15.56 -9.73 -0.53
C TRP A 177 15.71 -10.05 0.96
N TYR A 178 16.64 -10.94 1.33
CA TYR A 178 16.88 -11.32 2.72
C TYR A 178 17.22 -10.09 3.58
N ASN A 179 18.22 -9.30 3.18
CA ASN A 179 18.61 -8.11 3.93
C ASN A 179 17.44 -7.12 4.08
N GLY A 180 16.67 -6.93 3.00
CA GLY A 180 15.48 -6.07 3.03
C GLY A 180 14.41 -6.59 3.98
N PHE A 181 14.12 -7.89 3.95
CA PHE A 181 13.17 -8.56 4.84
C PHE A 181 13.58 -8.36 6.30
N MET A 182 14.83 -8.71 6.63
CA MET A 182 15.35 -8.59 7.99
C MET A 182 15.30 -7.14 8.50
N LYS A 183 15.63 -6.16 7.66
CA LYS A 183 15.55 -4.74 8.01
C LYS A 183 14.11 -4.29 8.26
N ARG A 184 13.17 -4.64 7.37
CA ARG A 184 11.75 -4.25 7.49
C ARG A 184 11.08 -4.85 8.73
N HIS A 185 11.49 -6.05 9.15
CA HIS A 185 10.92 -6.71 10.33
C HIS A 185 11.75 -6.49 11.61
N GLY A 186 12.86 -5.76 11.55
CA GLY A 186 13.70 -5.52 12.72
C GLY A 186 14.51 -6.70 13.21
N LEU A 187 14.72 -7.70 12.35
CA LEU A 187 15.40 -8.95 12.68
C LEU A 187 16.88 -8.93 12.26
N GLY A 188 17.33 -7.83 11.66
CA GLY A 188 18.71 -7.62 11.22
C GLY A 188 19.68 -7.57 12.38
N VAL A 189 20.88 -8.14 12.17
CA VAL A 189 21.98 -8.10 13.13
C VAL A 189 22.63 -6.72 12.99
N GLY A 190 22.41 -5.84 13.96
CA GLY A 190 22.94 -4.48 13.96
C GLY A 190 22.06 -3.48 13.22
N ASN A 191 21.23 -2.77 13.99
CA ASN A 191 21.11 -1.31 14.00
C ASN A 191 20.01 -0.99 15.04
N HIS A 192 20.44 -0.94 16.30
CA HIS A 192 19.93 0.09 17.20
C HIS A 192 20.35 1.43 16.58
N GLU A 193 19.46 2.09 15.87
CA GLU A 193 19.59 3.51 15.59
C GLU A 193 18.26 4.15 16.01
N GLY A 194 18.40 5.17 16.86
CA GLY A 194 17.34 5.84 17.61
C GLY A 194 16.38 6.68 16.80
#